data_AF-A0A3A5JKQ6-F1
#
_entry.id   AF-A0A3A5JKQ6-F1
#
_cell.length_a   1.000
_cell.length_b   1.000
_cell.length_c   1.000
_cell.angle_alpha   90.00
_cell.angle_beta   90.00
_cell.angle_gamma   90.00
#
_symmetry.space_group_name_H-M   'P 1'
#
loop_
_entity.id
_entity.type
_entity.pdbx_description
1 polymer ?
#
loop_
_entity_poly.entity_id
_entity_poly.type
_entity_poly.pdbx_seq_one_letter_code
_entity_poly.pdbx_strand_id
1 'polypeptide(L)'
;MVHMAANDVSGIFNANGPGGNLTMEEFLQTCASTLNEDVTFTWVSSEFLEEEGIRPWKDLPVWIPTEKNFSQDAGKAIESGLTFRPLKETIAATYQWDRNRHESIEHAGLTKQQETDLLEKWHRRKRAIKESNF
;
A
#
# COMPACT_ATOMS: atom_id res chain seq x y z
N MET A 1 -15.92 -12.92 -11.72
CA MET A 1 -16.02 -13.83 -12.88
C MET A 1 -17.28 -14.69 -12.86
N VAL A 2 -17.61 -15.39 -11.76
CA VAL A 2 -18.83 -16.22 -11.70
C VAL A 2 -20.11 -15.44 -12.00
N HIS A 3 -20.26 -14.22 -11.46
CA HIS A 3 -21.43 -13.36 -11.75
C HIS A 3 -21.56 -13.02 -13.25
N MET A 4 -20.46 -12.67 -13.92
CA MET A 4 -20.48 -12.33 -15.35
C MET A 4 -20.86 -13.54 -16.20
N ALA A 5 -20.24 -14.69 -15.89
CA ALA A 5 -20.52 -15.95 -16.57
C ALA A 5 -21.97 -16.42 -16.37
N ALA A 6 -22.51 -16.29 -15.15
CA ALA A 6 -23.88 -16.67 -14.84
C ALA A 6 -24.95 -15.80 -15.53
N ASN A 7 -24.57 -14.60 -16.00
CA ASN A 7 -25.45 -13.67 -16.70
C ASN A 7 -25.10 -13.51 -18.19
N ASP A 8 -24.26 -14.39 -18.74
CA ASP A 8 -23.78 -14.35 -20.13
C ASP A 8 -23.18 -12.99 -20.56
N VAL A 9 -22.58 -12.26 -19.61
CA VAL A 9 -21.95 -10.96 -19.87
C VAL A 9 -20.48 -11.18 -20.25
N SER A 10 -20.11 -10.70 -21.45
CA SER A 10 -18.76 -10.84 -22.01
C SER A 10 -18.15 -9.49 -22.41
N GLY A 11 -16.82 -9.46 -22.50
CA GLY A 11 -16.05 -8.28 -22.92
C GLY A 11 -14.87 -7.96 -21.99
N ILE A 12 -14.23 -6.82 -22.24
CA ILE A 12 -13.10 -6.33 -21.44
C ILE A 12 -13.62 -5.44 -20.32
N PHE A 13 -13.15 -5.70 -19.10
CA PHE A 13 -13.50 -4.98 -17.87
C PHE A 13 -12.26 -4.86 -16.98
N ASN A 14 -12.09 -3.72 -16.32
CA ASN A 14 -11.18 -3.61 -15.19
C ASN A 14 -11.98 -3.88 -13.90
N ALA A 15 -11.41 -4.64 -12.98
CA ALA A 15 -12.02 -4.98 -11.68
C ALA A 15 -11.01 -4.72 -10.53
N ASN A 16 -10.36 -3.57 -10.59
CA ASN A 16 -9.34 -3.12 -9.64
C ASN A 16 -9.93 -2.15 -8.59
N GLY A 17 -9.40 -2.23 -7.38
CA GLY A 17 -9.62 -1.22 -6.32
C GLY A 17 -11.03 -1.21 -5.74
N PRO A 18 -11.23 -0.61 -4.55
CA PRO A 18 -12.51 -0.64 -3.86
C PRO A 18 -13.46 0.43 -4.40
N GLY A 19 -13.93 0.32 -5.65
CA GLY A 19 -15.03 1.13 -6.20
C GLY A 19 -14.92 2.66 -6.13
N GLY A 20 -13.78 3.21 -5.70
CA GLY A 20 -13.54 4.62 -5.41
C GLY A 20 -12.07 4.90 -5.09
N ASN A 21 -11.73 6.17 -4.85
CA ASN A 21 -10.36 6.56 -4.51
C ASN A 21 -10.01 6.08 -3.10
N LEU A 22 -8.97 5.24 -3.00
CA LEU A 22 -8.37 4.82 -1.73
C LEU A 22 -6.95 5.37 -1.69
N THR A 23 -6.67 6.24 -0.72
CA THR A 23 -5.32 6.75 -0.49
C THR A 23 -4.46 5.72 0.26
N MET A 24 -3.14 5.86 0.16
CA MET A 24 -2.22 5.03 0.96
C MET A 24 -2.41 5.26 2.46
N GLU A 25 -2.71 6.49 2.87
CA GLU A 25 -2.99 6.82 4.28
C GLU A 25 -4.22 6.09 4.81
N GLU A 26 -5.34 6.16 4.09
CA GLU A 26 -6.56 5.44 4.47
C GLU A 26 -6.35 3.93 4.50
N PHE A 27 -5.59 3.38 3.54
CA PHE A 27 -5.23 1.97 3.53
C PHE A 27 -4.45 1.57 4.78
N LEU A 28 -3.38 2.30 5.11
CA LEU A 28 -2.53 2.02 6.27
C LEU A 28 -3.29 2.20 7.59
N GLN A 29 -4.12 3.23 7.72
CA GLN A 29 -4.99 3.44 8.88
C GLN A 29 -6.05 2.34 9.03
N THR A 30 -6.59 1.84 7.91
CA THR A 30 -7.52 0.70 7.93
C THR A 30 -6.80 -0.57 8.37
N CYS A 31 -5.55 -0.79 7.94
CA CYS A 31 -4.72 -1.89 8.44
C CYS A 31 -4.49 -1.79 9.96
N ALA A 32 -4.09 -0.61 10.45
CA ALA A 32 -3.89 -0.36 11.88
C ALA A 32 -5.16 -0.68 12.68
N SER A 33 -6.29 -0.05 12.35
CA SER A 33 -7.57 -0.28 13.05
C SER A 33 -8.14 -1.69 12.91
N THR A 34 -7.63 -2.51 11.98
CA THR A 34 -8.07 -3.89 11.80
C THR A 34 -7.16 -4.89 12.53
N LEU A 35 -5.86 -4.60 12.63
CA LEU A 35 -4.85 -5.57 13.07
C LEU A 35 -4.10 -5.15 14.34
N ASN A 36 -3.76 -3.87 14.48
CA ASN A 36 -3.03 -3.32 15.62
C ASN A 36 -3.12 -1.78 15.63
N GLU A 37 -3.83 -1.21 16.60
CA GLU A 37 -4.01 0.24 16.72
C GLU A 37 -2.77 0.97 17.27
N ASP A 38 -1.82 0.24 17.87
CA ASP A 38 -0.62 0.81 18.49
C ASP A 38 0.52 1.10 17.49
N VAL A 39 0.22 1.16 16.20
CA VAL A 39 1.21 1.45 15.14
C VAL A 39 1.30 2.94 14.85
N THR A 40 2.52 3.43 14.62
CA THR A 40 2.77 4.83 14.22
C THR A 40 3.36 4.88 12.82
N PHE A 41 2.94 5.84 12.02
CA PHE A 41 3.44 6.03 10.65
C PHE A 41 4.42 7.20 10.57
N THR A 42 5.53 7.00 9.85
CA THR A 42 6.44 8.07 9.45
C THR A 42 6.38 8.23 7.93
N TRP A 43 5.84 9.36 7.48
CA TRP A 43 5.86 9.74 6.07
C TRP A 43 7.22 10.33 5.70
N VAL A 44 7.85 9.75 4.69
CA VAL A 44 9.19 10.10 4.18
C VAL A 44 9.05 10.48 2.71
N SER A 45 9.76 11.52 2.27
CA SER A 45 9.66 11.98 0.87
C SER A 45 10.44 11.05 -0.08
N SER A 46 9.95 10.91 -1.31
CA SER A 46 10.61 10.09 -2.34
C SER A 46 12.02 10.60 -2.62
N GLU A 47 12.24 11.92 -2.63
CA GLU A 47 13.54 12.54 -2.88
C GLU A 47 14.56 12.14 -1.80
N PHE A 48 14.14 12.12 -0.53
CA PHE A 48 15.01 11.67 0.55
C PHE A 48 15.36 10.18 0.41
N LEU A 49 14.39 9.35 0.05
CA LEU A 49 14.63 7.92 -0.17
C LEU A 49 15.65 7.72 -1.30
N GLU A 50 15.50 8.44 -2.40
CA GLU A 50 16.45 8.40 -3.53
C GLU A 50 17.84 8.90 -3.14
N GLU A 51 17.94 10.01 -2.41
CA GLU A 51 19.21 10.57 -1.91
C GLU A 51 19.95 9.58 -0.98
N GLU A 52 19.22 8.82 -0.17
CA GLU A 52 19.77 7.78 0.72
C GLU A 52 20.02 6.44 -0.02
N GLY A 53 19.84 6.41 -1.34
CA GLY A 53 20.13 5.26 -2.19
C GLY A 53 19.11 4.12 -2.10
N ILE A 54 17.92 4.38 -1.56
CA ILE A 54 16.81 3.42 -1.51
C ILE A 54 16.28 3.23 -2.93
N ARG A 55 16.23 1.99 -3.40
CA ARG A 55 15.78 1.67 -4.76
C ARG A 55 14.36 1.13 -4.83
N PRO A 56 13.58 1.58 -5.83
CA PRO A 56 12.26 1.03 -6.12
C PRO A 56 12.30 -0.48 -6.33
N TRP A 57 11.27 -1.19 -5.87
CA TRP A 57 11.09 -2.64 -5.98
C TRP A 57 12.12 -3.54 -5.27
N LYS A 58 13.32 -3.01 -4.98
CA LYS A 58 14.37 -3.75 -4.27
C LYS A 58 14.29 -3.51 -2.78
N ASP A 59 14.42 -2.25 -2.37
CA ASP A 59 14.60 -1.89 -0.97
C ASP A 59 13.23 -1.57 -0.32
N LEU A 60 12.28 -1.09 -1.12
CA LEU A 60 10.88 -0.93 -0.74
C LEU A 60 9.96 -1.64 -1.75
N PRO A 61 9.34 -2.77 -1.38
CA PRO A 61 8.36 -3.43 -2.23
C PRO A 61 7.19 -2.49 -2.55
N VAL A 62 6.72 -2.50 -3.80
CA VAL A 62 5.54 -1.73 -4.25
C VAL A 62 5.72 -0.19 -4.20
N TRP A 63 6.95 0.31 -4.00
CA TRP A 63 7.25 1.73 -4.17
C TRP A 63 7.70 2.01 -5.61
N ILE A 64 7.09 3.04 -6.23
CA ILE A 64 7.48 3.58 -7.53
C ILE A 64 7.58 5.11 -7.35
N PRO A 65 8.73 5.75 -7.63
CA PRO A 65 8.92 7.19 -7.49
C PRO A 65 8.24 7.92 -8.66
N THR A 66 6.92 7.92 -8.68
CA THR A 66 6.15 8.59 -9.71
C THR A 66 4.84 9.11 -9.14
N GLU A 67 4.50 10.33 -9.54
CA GLU A 67 3.18 10.94 -9.27
C GLU A 67 2.09 10.38 -10.19
N LYS A 68 2.41 9.40 -11.04
CA LYS A 68 1.42 8.79 -11.94
C LYS A 68 0.43 7.96 -11.14
N ASN A 69 -0.85 8.29 -11.32
CA ASN A 69 -1.93 7.44 -10.85
C ASN A 69 -2.04 6.19 -11.73
N PHE A 70 -1.87 5.02 -11.13
CA PHE A 70 -2.03 3.72 -11.80
C PHE A 70 -3.47 3.17 -11.74
N SER A 71 -4.40 3.94 -11.19
CA SER A 71 -5.82 3.57 -11.15
C SER A 71 -6.38 3.38 -12.56
N GLN A 72 -7.15 2.32 -12.72
CA GLN A 72 -7.94 2.05 -13.92
C GLN A 72 -9.41 2.24 -13.58
N ASP A 73 -10.19 2.75 -14.53
CA ASP A 73 -11.63 2.88 -14.38
C ASP A 73 -12.30 1.50 -14.38
N ALA A 74 -13.01 1.20 -13.29
CA ALA A 74 -13.77 -0.01 -13.07
C ALA A 74 -15.30 0.22 -13.20
N GLY A 75 -15.74 1.38 -13.67
CA GLY A 75 -17.16 1.75 -13.80
C GLY A 75 -17.97 0.69 -14.54
N LYS A 76 -17.47 0.21 -15.68
CA LYS A 76 -18.12 -0.84 -16.48
C LYS A 76 -18.35 -2.14 -15.68
N ALA A 77 -17.43 -2.50 -14.79
CA ALA A 77 -17.56 -3.69 -13.94
C ALA A 77 -18.62 -3.49 -12.85
N ILE A 78 -18.61 -2.31 -12.22
CA ILE A 78 -19.58 -1.93 -11.18
C ILE A 78 -20.99 -1.86 -11.74
N GLU A 79 -21.17 -1.22 -12.89
CA GLU A 79 -22.46 -1.15 -13.61
C GLU A 79 -22.97 -2.53 -14.02
N SER A 80 -22.07 -3.49 -14.23
CA SER A 80 -22.42 -4.90 -14.51
C SER A 80 -22.69 -5.72 -13.25
N GLY A 81 -22.84 -5.08 -12.09
CA GLY A 81 -23.21 -5.72 -10.82
C GLY A 81 -22.03 -6.33 -10.05
N LEU A 82 -20.79 -6.11 -10.46
CA LEU A 82 -19.64 -6.56 -9.69
C LEU A 82 -19.43 -5.66 -8.47
N THR A 83 -19.27 -6.32 -7.31
CA THR A 83 -19.07 -5.65 -6.01
C THR A 83 -17.69 -5.97 -5.45
N PHE A 84 -17.20 -5.10 -4.57
CA PHE A 84 -15.94 -5.30 -3.86
C PHE A 84 -16.19 -5.80 -2.44
N ARG A 85 -15.32 -6.70 -1.96
CA ARG A 85 -15.29 -7.06 -0.54
C ARG A 85 -14.83 -5.84 0.27
N PRO A 86 -15.43 -5.56 1.45
CA PRO A 86 -14.96 -4.49 2.32
C PRO A 86 -13.46 -4.58 2.60
N LEU A 87 -12.79 -3.42 2.69
CA LEU A 87 -11.33 -3.36 2.85
C LEU A 87 -10.89 -4.03 4.16
N LYS A 88 -11.59 -3.79 5.27
CA LYS A 88 -11.31 -4.43 6.56
C LYS A 88 -11.37 -5.96 6.50
N GLU A 89 -12.40 -6.51 5.86
CA GLU A 89 -12.52 -7.96 5.66
C GLU A 89 -11.38 -8.50 4.79
N THR A 90 -11.00 -7.75 3.76
CA THR A 90 -9.86 -8.10 2.90
C THR A 90 -8.55 -8.15 3.69
N ILE A 91 -8.29 -7.14 4.51
CA ILE A 91 -7.09 -7.07 5.35
C ILE A 91 -7.05 -8.23 6.33
N ALA A 92 -8.14 -8.46 7.07
CA ALA A 92 -8.21 -9.54 8.06
C ALA A 92 -8.02 -10.93 7.43
N ALA A 93 -8.68 -11.19 6.30
CA ALA A 93 -8.56 -12.46 5.59
C ALA A 93 -7.13 -12.67 5.04
N THR A 94 -6.51 -11.64 4.46
CA THR A 94 -5.14 -11.73 3.95
C THR A 94 -4.14 -11.96 5.09
N TYR A 95 -4.30 -11.28 6.22
CA TYR A 95 -3.47 -11.50 7.41
C TYR A 95 -3.60 -12.93 7.94
N GLN A 96 -4.82 -13.45 8.06
CA GLN A 96 -5.05 -14.83 8.49
C GLN A 96 -4.43 -15.85 7.52
N TRP A 97 -4.54 -15.60 6.21
CA TRP A 97 -3.89 -16.45 5.21
C TRP A 97 -2.36 -16.41 5.34
N ASP A 98 -1.77 -15.21 5.48
CA ASP A 98 -0.32 -15.02 5.62
C ASP A 98 0.24 -15.68 6.89
N ARG A 99 -0.52 -15.64 7.99
CA ARG A 99 -0.15 -16.32 9.24
C ARG A 99 -0.13 -17.85 9.15
N ASN A 100 -0.87 -18.41 8.19
CA ASN A 100 -1.05 -19.86 8.05
C ASN A 100 -0.29 -20.46 6.88
N ARG A 101 0.31 -19.65 5.99
CA ARG A 101 1.12 -20.19 4.89
C ARG A 101 2.47 -20.69 5.41
N HIS A 102 2.96 -21.77 4.83
CA HIS A 102 4.19 -22.45 5.26
C HIS A 102 5.48 -21.81 4.71
N GLU A 103 5.35 -20.92 3.73
CA GLU A 103 6.48 -20.21 3.12
C GLU A 103 6.69 -18.88 3.85
N SER A 104 7.92 -18.59 4.26
CA SER A 104 8.30 -17.23 4.68
C SER A 104 8.68 -16.42 3.45
N ILE A 105 8.37 -15.12 3.44
CA ILE A 105 9.02 -14.21 2.49
C ILE A 105 10.36 -13.84 3.12
N GLU A 106 11.42 -14.51 2.68
CA GLU A 106 12.78 -14.10 3.03
C GLU A 106 13.17 -12.90 2.14
N HIS A 107 13.82 -11.90 2.74
CA HIS A 107 14.45 -10.77 2.04
C HIS A 107 13.52 -9.78 1.30
N ALA A 108 12.28 -9.58 1.75
CA ALA A 108 11.47 -8.45 1.26
C ALA A 108 11.88 -7.12 1.92
N GLY A 109 12.55 -6.27 1.16
CA GLY A 109 12.82 -4.88 1.52
C GLY A 109 13.96 -4.66 2.52
N LEU A 110 13.91 -3.54 3.22
CA LEU A 110 14.92 -3.12 4.20
C LEU A 110 14.97 -4.07 5.41
N THR A 111 16.19 -4.32 5.88
CA THR A 111 16.37 -4.90 7.23
C THR A 111 15.95 -3.90 8.29
N LYS A 112 15.58 -4.40 9.48
CA LYS A 112 15.24 -3.56 10.64
C LYS A 112 16.32 -2.51 10.96
N GLN A 113 17.60 -2.85 10.81
CA GLN A 113 18.71 -1.92 11.05
C GLN A 113 18.74 -0.82 9.98
N GLN A 114 18.64 -1.18 8.70
CA GLN A 114 18.62 -0.19 7.61
C GLN A 114 17.43 0.77 7.73
N GLU A 115 16.26 0.26 8.09
CA GLU A 115 15.08 1.10 8.33
C GLU A 115 15.28 2.06 9.51
N THR A 116 15.83 1.55 10.62
CA THR A 116 16.13 2.39 11.80
C THR A 116 17.10 3.52 11.45
N ASP A 117 18.22 3.19 10.79
CA ASP A 117 19.24 4.17 10.40
C ASP A 117 18.66 5.24 9.46
N LEU A 118 17.81 4.82 8.51
CA LEU A 118 17.14 5.70 7.57
C LEU A 118 16.18 6.67 8.27
N LEU A 119 15.35 6.17 9.20
CA LEU A 119 14.40 6.98 9.96
C LEU A 119 15.12 7.98 10.88
N GLU A 120 16.23 7.59 11.51
CA GLU A 120 17.02 8.53 12.31
C GLU A 120 17.56 9.69 11.47
N LYS A 121 18.09 9.40 10.27
CA LYS A 121 18.56 10.44 9.34
C LYS A 121 17.41 11.37 8.93
N TRP A 122 16.25 10.80 8.61
CA TRP A 122 15.05 11.57 8.27
C TRP A 122 14.63 12.50 9.42
N HIS A 123 14.53 11.99 10.64
CA HIS A 123 14.15 12.78 11.80
C HIS A 123 15.16 13.89 12.13
N ARG A 124 16.47 13.64 11.95
CA ARG A 124 17.50 14.69 12.06
C ARG A 124 17.31 15.79 11.02
N ARG A 125 17.11 15.43 9.74
CA ARG A 125 16.86 16.39 8.65
C ARG A 125 15.61 17.23 8.91
N LYS A 126 14.51 16.59 9.33
CA LYS A 126 13.24 17.28 9.62
C LYS A 126 13.39 18.29 10.78
N ARG A 127 14.18 17.97 11.80
CA ARG A 127 14.50 18.92 12.90
C ARG A 127 15.32 20.11 12.40
N ALA A 128 16.38 19.87 11.63
CA ALA A 128 17.23 20.94 11.10
C ALA A 128 16.45 21.91 10.18
N ILE A 129 15.57 21.40 9.33
CA ILE A 129 14.69 22.23 8.48
C ILE A 129 13.73 23.07 9.34
N LYS A 130 13.17 22.47 10.40
CA LYS A 130 12.28 23.20 11.31
C LYS A 130 13.02 24.32 12.03
N GLU A 131 14.25 24.10 12.49
CA GLU A 131 15.06 25.09 13.21
C GLU A 131 15.58 26.23 12.31
N SER A 132 15.80 25.96 11.02
CA SER A 132 16.27 26.96 10.05
C SER A 132 15.16 27.88 9.50
N ASN A 133 13.90 27.53 9.73
CA ASN A 133 12.72 28.31 9.33
C ASN A 133 12.19 29.23 10.46
N PHE A 134 12.94 29.38 11.55
CA PHE A 134 12.73 30.35 12.62
C PHE A 134 13.91 31.33 12.68
#